data_AF-A0AAN8Z603-F1
#
_entry.id   AF-A0AAN8Z603-F1
#
_cell.length_a   1.000
_cell.length_b   1.000
_cell.length_c   1.000
_cell.angle_alpha   90.00
_cell.angle_beta   90.00
_cell.angle_gamma   90.00
#
_symmetry.space_group_name_H-M   'P 1'
#
loop_
_entity.id
_entity.type
_entity.pdbx_description
1 polymer ?
#
loop_
_entity_poly.entity_id
_entity_poly.type
_entity_poly.pdbx_seq_one_letter_code
_entity_poly.pdbx_strand_id
1 'polypeptide(L)'
;RIRTRRRARLRSKASLITNPNDFKVGRLIGSYGFINITSYSGFQSGIGVEPGFVSDDIGRLRIQDVGEGSVKIRLYEGRITQGPLKGTRVIFKVYPGQRAGGVEADLMAVNELNGHLFLQSNSKDVCQNLLILLGGFETATGEQWLAFRDDGKYSSADYAKVTSEKVLKNRSLGEQQFWNPFQQEQIIRRRRFFVIKLLRGAISGLAYMHDNDRLHQSLGPASVVLNTMMEREAAYLVPRLRDLAFSVDIRQPHIEDGPGTLSAELWRRASAAGAFTPMEKRAFGIADDMQVIGQGFCFIIKLFLSPPCRYEAGLLFAYLAVVPFCEAGVMDSISLQRLLESTFQLDLEAARDYFLSDDRLLEAVKFLDLGDGAGWELLQAMLNPDFRRRPTAEAILNHRFMTGSVL
;
A
#
# COMPACT_ATOMS: atom_id res chain seq x y z
N ARG A 1 10.32 -23.54 -43.94
CA ARG A 1 9.37 -22.40 -43.79
C ARG A 1 9.11 -22.16 -42.30
N ILE A 2 9.89 -21.30 -41.65
CA ILE A 2 9.77 -21.00 -40.22
C ILE A 2 9.20 -19.58 -40.11
N ARG A 3 7.98 -19.46 -39.56
CA ARG A 3 7.29 -18.19 -39.30
C ARG A 3 7.81 -17.58 -37.99
N THR A 4 8.62 -16.54 -38.09
CA THR A 4 8.98 -15.67 -36.97
C THR A 4 7.80 -14.76 -36.62
N ARG A 5 7.19 -14.96 -35.44
CA ARG A 5 6.22 -14.03 -34.84
C ARG A 5 6.95 -12.75 -34.41
N ARG A 6 6.71 -11.65 -35.11
CA ARG A 6 7.09 -10.30 -34.68
C ARG A 6 6.35 -9.96 -33.38
N ARG A 7 7.08 -9.83 -32.27
CA ARG A 7 6.63 -9.12 -31.06
C ARG A 7 6.39 -7.65 -31.44
N ALA A 8 5.14 -7.21 -31.44
CA ALA A 8 4.80 -5.80 -31.58
C ALA A 8 5.29 -5.06 -30.33
N ARG A 9 6.38 -4.30 -30.46
CA ARG A 9 6.77 -3.28 -29.49
C ARG A 9 5.80 -2.11 -29.63
N LEU A 10 4.86 -1.97 -28.70
CA LEU A 10 4.01 -0.79 -28.58
C LEU A 10 4.91 0.42 -28.25
N ARG A 11 5.11 1.29 -29.25
CA ARG A 11 5.72 2.61 -29.11
C ARG A 11 4.65 3.55 -28.56
N SER A 12 4.60 3.77 -27.25
CA SER A 12 3.67 4.74 -26.64
C SER A 12 4.32 6.12 -26.54
N LYS A 13 4.04 7.00 -27.51
CA LYS A 13 3.69 8.38 -27.14
C LYS A 13 2.32 8.25 -26.49
N ALA A 14 2.22 8.35 -25.16
CA ALA A 14 0.95 8.16 -24.48
C ALA A 14 0.03 9.37 -24.75
N SER A 15 -0.65 9.36 -25.90
CA SER A 15 -1.82 10.22 -26.09
C SER A 15 -2.92 9.69 -25.17
N LEU A 16 -3.14 10.35 -24.03
CA LEU A 16 -4.26 10.03 -23.15
C LEU A 16 -5.58 10.10 -23.94
N ILE A 17 -6.46 9.13 -23.71
CA ILE A 17 -7.82 9.16 -24.26
C ILE A 17 -8.65 10.10 -23.38
N THR A 18 -9.12 11.20 -23.94
CA THR A 18 -9.88 12.23 -23.22
C THR A 18 -11.34 12.33 -23.62
N ASN A 19 -11.73 11.74 -24.76
CA ASN A 19 -13.12 11.75 -25.21
C ASN A 19 -13.94 10.67 -24.46
N PRO A 20 -14.99 11.04 -23.71
CA PRO A 20 -15.83 10.09 -22.99
C PRO A 20 -16.45 9.02 -23.90
N ASN A 21 -16.74 9.35 -25.16
CA ASN A 21 -17.37 8.43 -26.12
C ASN A 21 -16.44 7.28 -26.58
N ASP A 22 -15.13 7.41 -26.34
CA ASP A 22 -14.16 6.36 -26.62
C ASP A 22 -14.11 5.29 -25.52
N PHE A 23 -14.92 5.47 -24.48
CA PHE A 23 -15.07 4.56 -23.37
C PHE A 23 -16.48 3.96 -23.30
N LYS A 24 -16.55 2.67 -22.95
CA LYS A 24 -17.76 2.01 -22.50
C LYS A 24 -17.63 1.74 -21.01
N VAL A 25 -18.43 2.43 -20.20
CA VAL A 25 -18.54 2.20 -18.76
C VAL A 25 -19.44 0.98 -18.51
N GLY A 26 -19.03 0.14 -17.57
CA GLY A 26 -19.70 -1.06 -17.13
C GLY A 26 -20.22 -0.96 -15.70
N ARG A 27 -20.16 -2.08 -14.98
CA ARG A 27 -20.71 -2.23 -13.62
C ARG A 27 -19.85 -1.51 -12.59
N LEU A 28 -20.51 -0.98 -11.53
CA LEU A 28 -19.85 -0.57 -10.29
C LEU A 28 -19.19 -1.78 -9.60
N ILE A 29 -17.90 -1.68 -9.33
CA ILE A 29 -17.07 -2.68 -8.65
C ILE A 29 -17.12 -2.46 -7.13
N GLY A 30 -17.07 -1.19 -6.71
CA GLY A 30 -17.05 -0.82 -5.31
C GLY A 30 -16.80 0.66 -5.11
N SER A 31 -16.66 1.06 -3.85
CA SER A 31 -16.29 2.42 -3.46
C SER A 31 -15.40 2.37 -2.23
N TYR A 32 -14.50 3.34 -2.11
CA TYR A 32 -13.71 3.54 -0.91
C TYR A 32 -13.49 5.04 -0.69
N GLY A 33 -13.41 5.42 0.58
CA GLY A 33 -13.18 6.81 0.99
C GLY A 33 -11.74 7.04 1.41
N PHE A 34 -11.28 8.27 1.27
CA PHE A 34 -10.06 8.73 1.91
C PHE A 34 -10.40 9.71 3.03
N ILE A 35 -9.69 9.60 4.15
CA ILE A 35 -9.83 10.51 5.30
C ILE A 35 -8.68 11.51 5.20
N ASN A 36 -8.99 12.77 4.86
CA ASN A 36 -8.06 13.88 5.00
C ASN A 36 -8.35 14.60 6.33
N ILE A 37 -7.34 14.76 7.20
CA ILE A 37 -7.49 15.54 8.43
C ILE A 37 -6.88 16.92 8.16
N THR A 38 -7.70 17.87 7.71
CA THR A 38 -7.25 19.24 7.39
C THR A 38 -7.48 20.26 8.50
N SER A 39 -8.15 19.92 9.60
CA SER A 39 -8.22 20.82 10.77
C SER A 39 -8.79 20.13 12.02
N TYR A 40 -8.07 20.19 13.14
CA TYR A 40 -8.66 19.96 14.47
C TYR A 40 -8.90 21.33 15.11
N SER A 41 -10.16 21.76 15.22
CA SER A 41 -10.55 22.84 16.12
C SER A 41 -10.67 22.28 17.53
N GLY A 42 -9.81 22.72 18.44
CA GLY A 42 -9.80 22.27 19.84
C GLY A 42 -11.14 22.54 20.54
N PHE A 43 -11.67 21.52 21.21
CA PHE A 43 -12.85 21.69 22.07
C PHE A 43 -12.41 22.23 23.44
N GLN A 44 -13.13 23.28 23.89
CA GLN A 44 -12.93 23.97 25.15
C GLN A 44 -13.17 23.04 26.36
N SER A 45 -12.36 23.26 27.40
CA SER A 45 -12.32 22.49 28.65
C SER A 45 -13.66 22.43 29.38
N GLY A 46 -13.93 21.30 30.06
CA GLY A 46 -15.00 21.19 31.04
C GLY A 46 -14.88 19.93 31.92
N ILE A 47 -13.99 20.00 32.93
CA ILE A 47 -14.15 19.50 34.33
C ILE A 47 -14.73 18.08 34.55
N GLY A 48 -13.90 17.18 35.11
CA GLY A 48 -14.18 16.55 36.41
C GLY A 48 -14.41 15.04 36.52
N VAL A 49 -13.56 14.41 37.35
CA VAL A 49 -13.77 13.24 38.25
C VAL A 49 -13.29 11.85 37.78
N GLU A 50 -12.41 11.28 38.61
CA GLU A 50 -11.75 9.95 38.55
C GLU A 50 -12.63 8.77 39.09
N PRO A 51 -12.11 7.57 39.48
CA PRO A 51 -12.03 6.38 38.62
C PRO A 51 -12.72 5.13 39.24
N GLY A 52 -13.09 4.15 38.43
CA GLY A 52 -13.62 2.87 38.93
C GLY A 52 -13.56 1.75 37.90
N PHE A 53 -12.74 0.73 38.18
CA PHE A 53 -12.68 -0.54 37.45
C PHE A 53 -13.96 -1.36 37.68
N VAL A 54 -14.62 -1.81 36.61
CA VAL A 54 -15.32 -3.11 36.58
C VAL A 54 -15.19 -3.72 35.18
N SER A 55 -14.72 -4.96 35.18
CA SER A 55 -14.69 -5.92 34.08
C SER A 55 -16.07 -6.52 33.84
N ASP A 56 -16.63 -6.37 32.64
CA ASP A 56 -17.39 -7.40 31.91
C ASP A 56 -17.93 -6.81 30.59
N ASP A 57 -17.38 -7.27 29.46
CA ASP A 57 -18.08 -7.46 28.16
C ASP A 57 -17.05 -7.64 27.03
N ILE A 58 -16.29 -8.75 27.08
CA ILE A 58 -15.60 -9.31 25.91
C ILE A 58 -16.67 -10.02 25.06
N GLY A 59 -17.50 -9.26 24.36
CA GLY A 59 -18.66 -9.84 23.67
C GLY A 59 -19.35 -9.00 22.61
N ARG A 60 -18.90 -7.77 22.37
CA ARG A 60 -19.42 -6.92 21.29
C ARG A 60 -18.27 -6.25 20.54
N LEU A 61 -17.67 -6.99 19.61
CA LEU A 61 -17.08 -6.41 18.40
C LEU A 61 -18.22 -5.70 17.64
N ARG A 62 -18.60 -4.52 18.11
CA ARG A 62 -19.37 -3.58 17.33
C ARG A 62 -18.51 -3.27 16.12
N ILE A 63 -19.05 -3.61 14.95
CA ILE A 63 -18.67 -3.07 13.65
C ILE A 63 -18.41 -1.59 13.89
N GLN A 64 -17.12 -1.24 13.89
CA GLN A 64 -16.70 0.12 14.13
C GLN A 64 -17.07 0.83 12.84
N ASP A 65 -18.17 1.60 12.88
CA ASP A 65 -18.55 2.52 11.81
C ASP A 65 -17.34 3.44 11.58
N VAL A 66 -16.55 3.08 10.58
CA VAL A 66 -15.43 3.88 10.08
C VAL A 66 -16.09 5.11 9.49
N GLY A 67 -15.96 6.25 10.19
CA GLY A 67 -16.51 7.52 9.74
C GLY A 67 -16.19 7.76 8.26
N GLU A 68 -17.23 8.01 7.47
CA GLU A 68 -17.15 8.20 6.03
C GLU A 68 -16.18 9.37 5.76
N GLY A 69 -15.06 9.09 5.08
CA GLY A 69 -14.12 10.14 4.67
C GLY A 69 -14.81 11.19 3.81
N SER A 70 -14.33 12.44 3.83
CA SER A 70 -14.90 13.57 3.09
C SER A 70 -15.05 13.31 1.58
N VAL A 71 -14.21 12.44 1.02
CA VAL A 71 -14.20 12.09 -0.40
C VAL A 71 -14.48 10.60 -0.60
N LYS A 72 -15.60 10.28 -1.25
CA LYS A 72 -16.01 8.91 -1.61
C LYS A 72 -15.74 8.61 -3.08
N ILE A 73 -14.74 7.78 -3.35
CA ILE A 73 -14.35 7.38 -4.70
C ILE A 73 -15.09 6.11 -5.10
N ARG A 74 -15.54 6.06 -6.36
CA ARG A 74 -16.22 4.90 -6.94
C ARG A 74 -15.34 4.25 -8.00
N LEU A 75 -15.40 2.91 -8.07
CA LEU A 75 -14.69 2.13 -9.06
C LEU A 75 -15.67 1.47 -10.03
N TYR A 76 -15.48 1.65 -11.33
CA TYR A 76 -16.30 1.01 -12.36
C TYR A 76 -15.46 0.18 -13.32
N GLU A 77 -16.01 -0.92 -13.81
CA GLU A 77 -15.40 -1.63 -14.94
C GLU A 77 -15.62 -0.84 -16.23
N GLY A 78 -14.76 -1.05 -17.21
CA GLY A 78 -14.89 -0.41 -18.51
C GLY A 78 -14.10 -1.07 -19.62
N ARG A 79 -14.27 -0.52 -20.82
CA ARG A 79 -13.49 -0.90 -22.00
C ARG A 79 -13.34 0.27 -22.97
N ILE A 80 -12.21 0.35 -23.64
CA ILE A 80 -11.98 1.30 -24.73
C ILE A 80 -12.68 0.80 -26.01
N THR A 81 -13.45 1.66 -26.66
CA THR A 81 -14.31 1.32 -27.82
C THR A 81 -13.69 1.71 -29.16
N GLN A 82 -12.81 2.72 -29.18
CA GLN A 82 -12.21 3.28 -30.39
C GLN A 82 -10.67 3.43 -30.27
N GLY A 83 -10.03 3.74 -31.40
CA GLY A 83 -8.59 4.01 -31.45
C GLY A 83 -7.67 2.77 -31.31
N PRO A 84 -6.36 2.99 -31.18
CA PRO A 84 -5.35 1.92 -31.14
C PRO A 84 -5.46 0.97 -29.95
N LEU A 85 -6.10 1.42 -28.86
CA LEU A 85 -6.31 0.66 -27.63
C LEU A 85 -7.71 0.02 -27.56
N LYS A 86 -8.44 -0.03 -28.68
CA LYS A 86 -9.76 -0.64 -28.75
C LYS A 86 -9.74 -2.07 -28.20
N GLY A 87 -10.71 -2.36 -27.32
CA GLY A 87 -10.85 -3.66 -26.69
C GLY A 87 -10.15 -3.79 -25.34
N THR A 88 -9.22 -2.88 -25.01
CA THR A 88 -8.52 -2.87 -23.73
C THR A 88 -9.51 -2.62 -22.58
N ARG A 89 -9.46 -3.49 -21.58
CA ARG A 89 -10.24 -3.37 -20.34
C ARG A 89 -9.65 -2.28 -19.47
N VAL A 90 -10.53 -1.52 -18.83
CA VAL A 90 -10.14 -0.44 -17.92
C VAL A 90 -10.91 -0.53 -16.62
N ILE A 91 -10.30 0.00 -15.56
CA ILE A 91 -10.95 0.31 -14.30
C ILE A 91 -11.03 1.82 -14.20
N PHE A 92 -12.25 2.35 -14.10
CA PHE A 92 -12.47 3.76 -13.84
C PHE A 92 -12.39 4.02 -12.35
N LYS A 93 -11.60 5.03 -11.97
CA LYS A 93 -11.61 5.62 -10.65
C LYS A 93 -12.30 6.97 -10.75
N VAL A 94 -13.41 7.12 -10.04
CA VAL A 94 -14.32 8.25 -10.18
C VAL A 94 -14.27 9.09 -8.91
N TYR A 95 -13.76 10.29 -9.05
CA TYR A 95 -13.75 11.31 -8.02
C TYR A 95 -15.05 12.13 -8.08
N PRO A 96 -15.71 12.36 -6.94
CA PRO A 96 -16.87 13.24 -6.89
C PRO A 96 -16.43 14.67 -7.24
N GLY A 97 -17.26 15.40 -7.98
CA GLY A 97 -16.98 16.81 -8.26
C GLY A 97 -17.09 17.69 -7.01
N GLN A 98 -16.59 18.92 -7.11
CA GLN A 98 -16.49 19.89 -6.01
C GLN A 98 -17.76 20.03 -5.14
N ARG A 99 -18.95 19.95 -5.74
CA ARG A 99 -20.24 20.06 -5.03
C ARG A 99 -20.48 18.94 -4.02
N ALA A 100 -19.97 17.74 -4.29
CA ALA A 100 -20.17 16.54 -3.48
C ALA A 100 -18.92 16.13 -2.70
N GLY A 101 -17.73 16.39 -3.23
CA GLY A 101 -16.45 16.01 -2.62
C GLY A 101 -15.59 17.17 -2.09
N GLY A 102 -16.07 18.40 -2.22
CA GLY A 102 -15.30 19.60 -1.87
C GLY A 102 -14.06 19.80 -2.75
N VAL A 103 -13.24 20.80 -2.39
CA VAL A 103 -11.98 21.10 -3.09
C VAL A 103 -10.97 19.95 -2.97
N GLU A 104 -11.06 19.16 -1.91
CA GLU A 104 -10.15 18.02 -1.66
C GLU A 104 -10.27 16.95 -2.74
N ALA A 105 -11.49 16.61 -3.18
CA ALA A 105 -11.70 15.60 -4.22
C ALA A 105 -11.03 15.99 -5.55
N ASP A 106 -11.13 17.27 -5.93
CA ASP A 106 -10.53 17.78 -7.15
C ASP A 106 -9.00 17.81 -7.05
N LEU A 107 -8.46 18.25 -5.91
CA LEU A 107 -7.01 18.21 -5.67
C LEU A 107 -6.46 16.78 -5.75
N MET A 108 -7.16 15.81 -5.18
CA MET A 108 -6.75 14.41 -5.21
C MET A 108 -6.79 13.83 -6.62
N ALA A 109 -7.85 14.11 -7.38
CA ALA A 109 -7.99 13.66 -8.76
C ALA A 109 -6.91 14.24 -9.67
N VAL A 110 -6.69 15.56 -9.58
CA VAL A 110 -5.64 16.27 -10.31
C VAL A 110 -4.26 15.75 -9.93
N ASN A 111 -4.00 15.53 -8.65
CA ASN A 111 -2.71 15.02 -8.19
C ASN A 111 -2.44 13.59 -8.68
N GLU A 112 -3.44 12.71 -8.66
CA GLU A 112 -3.30 11.35 -9.20
C GLU A 112 -3.06 11.37 -10.72
N LEU A 113 -3.83 12.17 -11.46
CA LEU A 113 -3.65 12.38 -12.90
C LEU A 113 -2.24 12.86 -13.22
N ASN A 114 -1.78 13.91 -12.54
CA ASN A 114 -0.45 14.50 -12.75
C ASN A 114 0.67 13.52 -12.36
N GLY A 115 0.51 12.79 -11.25
CA GLY A 115 1.47 11.78 -10.81
C GLY A 115 1.67 10.69 -11.87
N HIS A 116 0.58 10.15 -12.40
CA HIS A 116 0.66 9.14 -13.47
C HIS A 116 1.20 9.72 -14.78
N LEU A 117 0.75 10.92 -15.19
CA LEU A 117 1.26 11.57 -16.40
C LEU A 117 2.77 11.78 -16.36
N PHE A 118 3.27 12.26 -15.22
CA PHE A 118 4.68 12.50 -15.00
C PHE A 118 5.48 11.19 -15.05
N LEU A 119 5.08 10.18 -14.27
CA LEU A 119 5.76 8.88 -14.19
C LEU A 119 5.68 8.07 -15.49
N GLN A 120 4.71 8.34 -16.36
CA GLN A 120 4.53 7.67 -17.65
C GLN A 120 5.06 8.49 -18.84
N SER A 121 5.58 9.70 -18.61
CA SER A 121 6.05 10.59 -19.68
C SER A 121 7.26 10.03 -20.44
N ASN A 122 8.11 9.25 -19.76
CA ASN A 122 9.30 8.67 -20.35
C ASN A 122 9.01 7.31 -21.02
N SER A 123 8.78 7.34 -22.34
CA SER A 123 8.44 6.15 -23.14
C SER A 123 9.49 5.02 -23.19
N LYS A 124 10.73 5.27 -22.74
CA LYS A 124 11.79 4.24 -22.72
C LYS A 124 11.77 3.37 -21.46
N ASP A 125 11.10 3.81 -20.41
CA ASP A 125 11.24 3.22 -19.07
C ASP A 125 9.92 3.17 -18.28
N VAL A 126 8.80 2.85 -18.94
CA VAL A 126 7.51 2.71 -18.24
C VAL A 126 7.60 1.54 -17.26
N CYS A 127 7.65 1.85 -15.96
CA CYS A 127 7.74 0.87 -14.90
C CYS A 127 6.55 -0.10 -14.92
N GLN A 128 6.83 -1.39 -15.08
CA GLN A 128 5.80 -2.44 -15.10
C GLN A 128 5.11 -2.62 -13.74
N ASN A 129 5.72 -2.11 -12.67
CA ASN A 129 5.26 -2.18 -11.28
C ASN A 129 4.47 -0.94 -10.84
N LEU A 130 4.07 -0.08 -11.79
CA LEU A 130 3.11 0.99 -11.56
C LEU A 130 1.86 0.74 -12.43
N LEU A 131 0.69 1.13 -11.91
CA LEU A 131 -0.55 1.08 -12.65
C LEU A 131 -0.52 2.09 -13.82
N ILE A 132 -1.05 1.69 -14.98
CA ILE A 132 -1.01 2.52 -16.18
C ILE A 132 -2.33 3.28 -16.37
N LEU A 133 -2.25 4.61 -16.33
CA LEU A 133 -3.29 5.53 -16.76
C LEU A 133 -3.36 5.56 -18.29
N LEU A 134 -4.53 5.27 -18.85
CA LEU A 134 -4.79 5.27 -20.30
C LEU A 134 -5.55 6.52 -20.77
N GLY A 135 -6.21 7.20 -19.85
CA GLY A 135 -7.02 8.36 -20.17
C GLY A 135 -7.82 8.87 -18.98
N GLY A 136 -8.63 9.87 -19.22
CA GLY A 136 -9.56 10.41 -18.24
C GLY A 136 -10.39 11.53 -18.82
N PHE A 137 -11.53 11.79 -18.21
CA PHE A 137 -12.46 12.84 -18.64
C PHE A 137 -13.22 13.41 -17.45
N GLU A 138 -13.77 14.60 -17.63
CA GLU A 138 -14.65 15.25 -16.68
C GLU A 138 -16.08 15.23 -17.21
N THR A 139 -17.05 15.02 -16.32
CA THR A 139 -18.48 15.09 -16.69
C THR A 139 -19.03 16.48 -16.48
N ALA A 140 -20.22 16.77 -17.04
CA ALA A 140 -20.92 18.03 -16.80
C ALA A 140 -21.28 18.28 -15.32
N THR A 141 -21.26 17.24 -14.47
CA THR A 141 -21.46 17.35 -13.02
C THR A 141 -20.18 17.66 -12.25
N GLY A 142 -19.03 17.77 -12.95
CA GLY A 142 -17.71 18.00 -12.39
C GLY A 142 -17.03 16.74 -11.85
N GLU A 143 -17.58 15.54 -12.10
CA GLU A 143 -16.92 14.31 -11.68
C GLU A 143 -15.72 14.04 -12.56
N GLN A 144 -14.59 13.68 -11.95
CA GLN A 144 -13.37 13.34 -12.66
C GLN A 144 -13.21 11.83 -12.76
N TRP A 145 -13.17 11.32 -13.98
CA TRP A 145 -13.10 9.90 -14.29
C TRP A 145 -11.71 9.58 -14.82
N LEU A 146 -10.90 8.85 -14.04
CA LEU A 146 -9.58 8.39 -14.44
C LEU A 146 -9.64 6.93 -14.91
N ALA A 147 -9.14 6.65 -16.12
CA ALA A 147 -9.21 5.34 -16.75
C ALA A 147 -7.87 4.61 -16.66
N PHE A 148 -7.79 3.60 -15.80
CA PHE A 148 -6.59 2.78 -15.62
C PHE A 148 -6.70 1.46 -16.39
N ARG A 149 -5.59 0.95 -16.91
CA ARG A 149 -5.56 -0.39 -17.52
C ARG A 149 -5.94 -1.46 -16.48
N ASP A 150 -6.86 -2.35 -16.83
CA ASP A 150 -7.26 -3.48 -15.97
C ASP A 150 -6.16 -4.56 -16.02
N ASP A 151 -5.16 -4.38 -15.16
CA ASP A 151 -3.99 -5.25 -15.02
C ASP A 151 -4.14 -6.31 -13.92
N GLY A 152 -5.29 -6.33 -13.24
CA GLY A 152 -5.57 -7.17 -12.09
C GLY A 152 -6.71 -6.59 -11.25
N LYS A 153 -7.52 -7.48 -10.67
CA LYS A 153 -8.66 -7.10 -9.84
C LYS A 153 -8.43 -7.31 -8.35
N TYR A 154 -7.38 -8.04 -8.00
CA TYR A 154 -7.05 -8.38 -6.62
C TYR A 154 -6.00 -7.44 -6.09
N SER A 155 -6.07 -7.13 -4.81
CA SER A 155 -5.02 -6.44 -4.07
C SER A 155 -4.17 -7.41 -3.25
N SER A 156 -3.05 -6.94 -2.73
CA SER A 156 -2.27 -7.72 -1.77
C SER A 156 -3.01 -7.97 -0.45
N ALA A 157 -3.95 -7.08 -0.07
CA ALA A 157 -4.89 -7.31 1.03
C ALA A 157 -5.81 -8.51 0.76
N ASP A 158 -6.37 -8.59 -0.45
CA ASP A 158 -7.24 -9.72 -0.85
C ASP A 158 -6.46 -11.03 -0.82
N TYR A 159 -5.23 -11.03 -1.34
CA TYR A 159 -4.35 -12.19 -1.28
C TYR A 159 -4.07 -12.63 0.16
N ALA A 160 -3.68 -11.70 1.03
CA ALA A 160 -3.37 -12.00 2.43
C ALA A 160 -4.59 -12.57 3.16
N LYS A 161 -5.77 -11.98 2.96
CA LYS A 161 -7.04 -12.47 3.51
C LYS A 161 -7.38 -13.88 3.03
N VAL A 162 -7.39 -14.10 1.71
CA VAL A 162 -7.69 -15.41 1.13
C VAL A 162 -6.71 -16.48 1.60
N THR A 163 -5.44 -16.10 1.80
CA THR A 163 -4.39 -17.02 2.23
C THR A 163 -4.49 -17.36 3.71
N SER A 164 -4.75 -16.38 4.59
CA SER A 164 -4.96 -16.62 6.02
C SER A 164 -6.22 -17.44 6.30
N GLU A 165 -7.29 -17.23 5.51
CA GLU A 165 -8.49 -18.07 5.56
C GLU A 165 -8.21 -19.52 5.14
N LYS A 166 -7.30 -19.75 4.18
CA LYS A 166 -6.86 -21.10 3.82
C LYS A 166 -6.06 -21.75 4.96
N VAL A 167 -5.20 -21.00 5.65
CA VAL A 167 -4.45 -21.49 6.81
C VAL A 167 -5.41 -21.92 7.94
N LEU A 168 -6.40 -21.08 8.26
CA LEU A 168 -7.44 -21.40 9.24
C LEU A 168 -8.21 -22.69 8.88
N LYS A 169 -8.69 -22.79 7.63
CA LYS A 169 -9.41 -23.99 7.16
C LYS A 169 -8.55 -25.25 7.26
N ASN A 170 -7.29 -25.15 6.84
CA ASN A 170 -6.35 -26.26 6.90
C ASN A 170 -6.09 -26.73 8.34
N ARG A 171 -6.01 -25.83 9.33
CA ARG A 171 -5.85 -26.21 10.74
C ARG A 171 -7.12 -26.85 11.31
N SER A 172 -8.29 -26.30 10.97
CA SER A 172 -9.59 -26.82 11.44
C SER A 172 -9.92 -28.23 10.94
N LEU A 173 -9.38 -28.63 9.78
CA LEU A 173 -9.55 -29.97 9.21
C LEU A 173 -8.65 -31.04 9.86
N GLY A 174 -7.78 -30.66 10.80
CA GLY A 174 -6.87 -31.55 11.51
C GLY A 174 -5.83 -32.24 10.61
N GLU A 175 -4.99 -33.10 11.19
CA GLU A 175 -3.97 -33.89 10.49
C GLU A 175 -4.54 -34.83 9.39
N GLN A 176 -5.87 -34.98 9.32
CA GLN A 176 -6.55 -35.93 8.45
C GLN A 176 -6.39 -35.62 6.94
N GLN A 177 -5.99 -34.40 6.55
CA GLN A 177 -5.72 -34.06 5.15
C GLN A 177 -4.21 -33.96 4.81
N PHE A 178 -3.32 -34.10 5.80
CA PHE A 178 -1.86 -33.95 5.64
C PHE A 178 -1.10 -35.27 5.70
N TRP A 179 -1.60 -36.30 5.03
CA TRP A 179 -0.87 -37.57 4.86
C TRP A 179 0.46 -37.42 4.09
N ASN A 180 0.73 -36.25 3.49
CA ASN A 180 1.94 -36.00 2.71
C ASN A 180 2.69 -34.73 3.15
N PRO A 181 3.69 -34.85 4.04
CA PRO A 181 4.56 -33.74 4.48
C PRO A 181 5.21 -32.97 3.32
N PHE A 182 5.57 -33.65 2.22
CA PHE A 182 6.18 -33.01 1.06
C PHE A 182 5.23 -32.02 0.36
N GLN A 183 3.91 -32.26 0.38
CA GLN A 183 2.95 -31.33 -0.21
C GLN A 183 2.84 -30.05 0.61
N GLN A 184 2.88 -30.16 1.94
CA GLN A 184 2.82 -29.00 2.84
C GLN A 184 4.06 -28.12 2.71
N GLU A 185 5.25 -28.73 2.68
CA GLU A 185 6.50 -28.01 2.47
C GLU A 185 6.51 -27.28 1.12
N GLN A 186 6.01 -27.92 0.06
CA GLN A 186 5.89 -27.29 -1.26
C GLN A 186 4.89 -26.13 -1.30
N ILE A 187 3.78 -26.21 -0.55
CA ILE A 187 2.83 -25.10 -0.42
C ILE A 187 3.49 -23.91 0.28
N ILE A 188 4.15 -24.14 1.41
CA ILE A 188 4.85 -23.08 2.16
C ILE A 188 5.97 -22.47 1.31
N ARG A 189 6.77 -23.29 0.61
CA ARG A 189 7.82 -22.79 -0.29
C ARG A 189 7.27 -21.91 -1.40
N ARG A 190 6.16 -22.30 -2.04
CA ARG A 190 5.49 -21.48 -3.06
C ARG A 190 4.96 -20.18 -2.48
N ARG A 191 4.38 -20.21 -1.29
CA ARG A 191 3.92 -19.01 -0.59
C ARG A 191 5.05 -18.04 -0.30
N ARG A 192 6.16 -18.52 0.24
CA ARG A 192 7.37 -17.72 0.51
C ARG A 192 7.89 -17.05 -0.75
N PHE A 193 8.01 -17.82 -1.84
CA PHE A 193 8.41 -17.27 -3.15
C PHE A 193 7.42 -16.23 -3.70
N PHE A 194 6.12 -16.49 -3.57
CA PHE A 194 5.07 -15.55 -3.99
C PHE A 194 5.14 -14.24 -3.20
N VAL A 195 5.26 -14.30 -1.87
CA VAL A 195 5.36 -13.14 -0.98
C VAL A 195 6.62 -12.32 -1.28
N ILE A 196 7.79 -12.96 -1.42
CA ILE A 196 9.03 -12.25 -1.79
C ILE A 196 8.87 -11.56 -3.14
N LYS A 197 8.29 -12.23 -4.13
CA LYS A 197 8.07 -11.62 -5.44
C LYS A 197 7.08 -10.46 -5.40
N LEU A 198 6.05 -10.57 -4.56
CA LEU A 198 5.08 -9.49 -4.31
C LEU A 198 5.81 -8.27 -3.74
N LEU A 199 6.57 -8.45 -2.66
CA LEU A 199 7.34 -7.40 -2.01
C LEU A 199 8.33 -6.76 -2.98
N ARG A 200 9.11 -7.57 -3.70
CA ARG A 200 10.06 -7.06 -4.71
C ARG A 200 9.37 -6.19 -5.75
N GLY A 201 8.19 -6.59 -6.24
CA GLY A 201 7.45 -5.80 -7.22
C GLY A 201 6.96 -4.47 -6.65
N ALA A 202 6.42 -4.47 -5.43
CA ALA A 202 6.01 -3.24 -4.75
C ALA A 202 7.20 -2.28 -4.54
N ILE A 203 8.31 -2.78 -4.01
CA ILE A 203 9.53 -1.97 -3.79
C ILE A 203 10.15 -1.52 -5.12
N SER A 204 10.08 -2.32 -6.19
CA SER A 204 10.56 -1.90 -7.53
C SER A 204 9.75 -0.73 -8.09
N GLY A 205 8.43 -0.74 -7.87
CA GLY A 205 7.58 0.41 -8.22
C GLY A 205 7.96 1.66 -7.44
N LEU A 206 8.26 1.49 -6.16
CA LEU A 206 8.63 2.58 -5.26
C LEU A 206 10.02 3.15 -5.57
N ALA A 207 11.01 2.30 -5.85
CA ALA A 207 12.33 2.70 -6.32
C ALA A 207 12.23 3.55 -7.59
N TYR A 208 11.43 3.12 -8.57
CA TYR A 208 11.19 3.90 -9.77
C TYR A 208 10.56 5.27 -9.47
N MET A 209 9.61 5.36 -8.54
CA MET A 209 9.04 6.65 -8.14
C MET A 209 10.10 7.55 -7.51
N HIS A 210 10.92 7.01 -6.60
CA HIS A 210 11.98 7.76 -5.91
C HIS A 210 13.07 8.25 -6.86
N ASP A 211 13.45 7.43 -7.85
CA ASP A 211 14.40 7.78 -8.91
C ASP A 211 13.87 8.89 -9.83
N ASN A 212 12.55 9.06 -9.88
CA ASN A 212 11.87 10.12 -10.62
C ASN A 212 11.37 11.25 -9.70
N ASP A 213 11.98 11.45 -8.52
CA ASP A 213 11.64 12.54 -7.58
C ASP A 213 10.15 12.58 -7.21
N ARG A 214 9.55 11.40 -7.00
CA ARG A 214 8.15 11.26 -6.63
C ARG A 214 7.98 10.33 -5.43
N LEU A 215 7.16 10.75 -4.46
CA LEU A 215 6.79 9.95 -3.29
C LEU A 215 5.39 9.33 -3.45
N HIS A 216 5.12 8.22 -2.75
CA HIS A 216 3.82 7.56 -2.75
C HIS A 216 2.89 8.04 -1.63
N GLN A 217 3.38 8.09 -0.37
CA GLN A 217 2.69 8.67 0.80
C GLN A 217 1.34 8.02 1.22
N SER A 218 1.04 6.83 0.71
CA SER A 218 -0.25 6.13 0.94
C SER A 218 -0.14 4.61 0.74
N LEU A 219 1.05 4.04 0.95
CA LEU A 219 1.37 2.69 0.53
C LEU A 219 0.84 1.61 1.49
N GLY A 220 -0.36 1.09 1.23
CA GLY A 220 -0.93 -0.04 1.99
C GLY A 220 -1.10 -1.34 1.21
N PRO A 221 -1.54 -2.42 1.90
CA PRO A 221 -1.84 -3.68 1.24
C PRO A 221 -2.88 -3.56 0.11
N ALA A 222 -3.81 -2.61 0.25
CA ALA A 222 -4.79 -2.30 -0.79
C ALA A 222 -4.21 -1.48 -1.97
N SER A 223 -3.06 -0.83 -1.82
CA SER A 223 -2.41 -0.02 -2.87
C SER A 223 -1.58 -0.84 -3.86
N VAL A 224 -1.46 -2.17 -3.66
CA VAL A 224 -0.72 -3.08 -4.54
C VAL A 224 -1.71 -3.98 -5.28
N VAL A 225 -1.84 -3.80 -6.59
CA VAL A 225 -2.67 -4.60 -7.50
C VAL A 225 -1.91 -5.83 -7.97
N LEU A 226 -2.59 -6.97 -8.00
CA LEU A 226 -2.07 -8.27 -8.42
C LEU A 226 -2.83 -8.80 -9.65
N ASN A 227 -2.09 -9.26 -10.65
CA ASN A 227 -2.64 -9.92 -11.83
C ASN A 227 -3.06 -11.39 -11.56
N THR A 228 -2.53 -12.02 -10.50
CA THR A 228 -2.90 -13.37 -10.06
C THR A 228 -2.68 -13.50 -8.55
N MET A 229 -3.51 -14.30 -7.89
CA MET A 229 -3.33 -14.72 -6.48
C MET A 229 -2.87 -16.19 -6.38
N MET A 230 -2.58 -16.82 -7.51
CA MET A 230 -2.22 -18.23 -7.56
C MET A 230 -0.73 -18.39 -7.24
N GLU A 231 -0.39 -18.89 -6.06
CA GLU A 231 1.00 -19.10 -5.61
C GLU A 231 1.83 -19.95 -6.60
N ARG A 232 1.19 -20.87 -7.34
CA ARG A 232 1.84 -21.70 -8.39
C ARG A 232 2.27 -20.90 -9.62
N GLU A 233 1.60 -19.77 -9.87
CA GLU A 233 1.87 -18.87 -10.99
C GLU A 233 2.73 -17.68 -10.56
N ALA A 234 3.40 -17.75 -9.40
CA ALA A 234 4.28 -16.71 -8.91
C ALA A 234 5.28 -16.23 -9.99
N ALA A 235 5.78 -17.12 -10.86
CA ALA A 235 6.64 -16.75 -11.99
C ALA A 235 6.05 -15.67 -12.93
N TYR A 236 4.72 -15.53 -13.00
CA TYR A 236 4.01 -14.54 -13.82
C TYR A 236 3.39 -13.39 -13.00
N LEU A 237 3.57 -13.38 -11.68
CA LEU A 237 3.11 -12.29 -10.82
C LEU A 237 3.83 -10.98 -11.19
N VAL A 238 3.05 -9.92 -11.40
CA VAL A 238 3.52 -8.54 -11.59
C VAL A 238 2.72 -7.64 -10.65
N PRO A 239 3.24 -7.36 -9.44
CA PRO A 239 2.62 -6.44 -8.49
C PRO A 239 2.73 -5.01 -9.01
N ARG A 240 1.66 -4.22 -8.87
CA ARG A 240 1.62 -2.83 -9.34
C ARG A 240 1.12 -1.87 -8.27
N LEU A 241 1.87 -0.81 -7.99
CA LEU A 241 1.41 0.27 -7.13
C LEU A 241 0.33 1.09 -7.82
N ARG A 242 -0.63 1.58 -7.03
CA ARG A 242 -1.72 2.47 -7.43
C ARG A 242 -1.99 3.50 -6.33
N ASP A 243 -3.00 4.34 -6.53
CA ASP A 243 -3.46 5.33 -5.53
C ASP A 243 -2.49 6.49 -5.29
N LEU A 244 -2.08 7.14 -6.39
CA LEU A 244 -1.15 8.29 -6.37
C LEU A 244 -1.81 9.62 -5.99
N ALA A 245 -3.01 9.59 -5.40
CA ALA A 245 -3.76 10.79 -4.99
C ALA A 245 -3.02 11.64 -3.94
N PHE A 246 -2.20 11.03 -3.10
CA PHE A 246 -1.36 11.69 -2.10
C PHE A 246 0.11 11.80 -2.51
N SER A 247 0.42 11.43 -3.75
CA SER A 247 1.80 11.43 -4.24
C SER A 247 2.40 12.84 -4.21
N VAL A 248 3.63 12.96 -3.75
CA VAL A 248 4.30 14.27 -3.59
C VAL A 248 5.46 14.38 -4.56
N ASP A 249 5.60 15.55 -5.19
CA ASP A 249 6.75 15.93 -5.99
C ASP A 249 7.86 16.48 -5.10
N ILE A 250 9.06 15.94 -5.22
CA ILE A 250 10.21 16.32 -4.37
C ILE A 250 11.35 16.94 -5.18
N ARG A 251 11.09 17.42 -6.40
CA ARG A 251 12.04 18.26 -7.13
C ARG A 251 12.21 19.59 -6.38
N GLN A 252 13.44 20.10 -6.32
CA GLN A 252 13.81 21.31 -5.55
C GLN A 252 12.80 22.47 -5.61
N PRO A 253 12.32 22.95 -6.78
CA PRO A 253 11.39 24.08 -6.82
C PRO A 253 10.08 23.79 -6.07
N HIS A 254 9.58 22.55 -6.12
CA HIS A 254 8.34 22.16 -5.43
C HIS A 254 8.50 22.03 -3.91
N ILE A 255 9.72 21.89 -3.40
CA ILE A 255 10.01 21.89 -1.95
C ILE A 255 10.10 23.33 -1.42
N GLU A 256 10.56 24.27 -2.26
CA GLU A 256 10.78 25.68 -1.90
C GLU A 256 9.51 26.53 -2.00
N ASP A 257 8.61 26.23 -2.95
CA ASP A 257 7.33 26.94 -3.17
C ASP A 257 6.31 26.80 -2.01
N GLY A 258 6.68 26.05 -0.97
CA GLY A 258 5.88 25.84 0.24
C GLY A 258 4.98 24.58 0.16
N PRO A 259 4.54 24.08 1.32
CA PRO A 259 3.74 22.86 1.39
C PRO A 259 2.38 23.05 0.68
N GLY A 260 2.14 22.33 -0.42
CA GLY A 260 0.79 22.15 -0.94
C GLY A 260 -0.10 21.43 0.09
N THR A 261 -1.41 21.68 0.08
CA THR A 261 -2.36 21.20 1.12
C THR A 261 -2.25 19.70 1.42
N LEU A 262 -2.04 18.86 0.40
CA LEU A 262 -1.88 17.40 0.55
C LEU A 262 -0.53 16.98 1.17
N SER A 263 0.50 17.83 1.05
CA SER A 263 1.88 17.57 1.50
C SER A 263 2.25 18.28 2.80
N ALA A 264 1.38 19.16 3.32
CA ALA A 264 1.66 19.96 4.51
C ALA A 264 2.04 19.12 5.73
N GLU A 265 1.35 18.00 5.93
CA GLU A 265 1.64 17.09 7.03
C GLU A 265 3.02 16.42 6.91
N LEU A 266 3.40 16.02 5.69
CA LEU A 266 4.72 15.46 5.42
C LEU A 266 5.81 16.45 5.81
N TRP A 267 5.70 17.69 5.36
CA TRP A 267 6.72 18.71 5.62
C TRP A 267 6.75 19.20 7.07
N ARG A 268 5.61 19.15 7.76
CA ARG A 268 5.57 19.36 9.22
C ARG A 268 6.36 18.29 9.96
N ARG A 269 6.16 17.01 9.62
CA ARG A 269 6.90 15.89 10.21
C ARG A 269 8.39 15.94 9.87
N ALA A 270 8.75 16.32 8.65
CA ALA A 270 10.14 16.54 8.25
C ALA A 270 10.82 17.58 9.15
N SER A 271 10.16 18.72 9.36
CA SER A 271 10.68 19.80 10.21
C SER A 271 10.82 19.36 11.67
N ALA A 272 9.85 18.60 12.19
CA ALA A 272 9.91 18.03 13.54
C ALA A 272 11.04 17.00 13.71
N ALA A 273 11.41 16.27 12.64
CA ALA A 273 12.55 15.36 12.61
C ALA A 273 13.90 16.07 12.37
N GLY A 274 13.90 17.40 12.31
CA GLY A 274 15.10 18.22 12.11
C GLY A 274 15.56 18.31 10.66
N ALA A 275 14.69 18.05 9.68
CA ALA A 275 14.98 18.25 8.25
C ALA A 275 14.53 19.64 7.80
N PHE A 276 15.46 20.59 7.73
CA PHE A 276 15.16 21.99 7.44
C PHE A 276 15.56 22.42 6.03
N THR A 277 16.63 21.84 5.49
CA THR A 277 17.09 22.12 4.13
C THR A 277 16.27 21.36 3.08
N PRO A 278 16.17 21.85 1.83
CA PRO A 278 15.48 21.12 0.76
C PRO A 278 16.03 19.70 0.54
N MET A 279 17.35 19.52 0.66
CA MET A 279 17.99 18.21 0.55
C MET A 279 17.60 17.26 1.69
N GLU A 280 17.57 17.75 2.94
CA GLU A 280 17.13 16.95 4.08
C GLU A 280 15.64 16.62 4.00
N LYS A 281 14.80 17.55 3.54
CA LYS A 281 13.37 17.30 3.32
C LYS A 281 13.15 16.23 2.25
N ARG A 282 13.92 16.29 1.15
CA ARG A 282 13.91 15.24 0.12
C ARG A 282 14.30 13.87 0.71
N ALA A 283 15.40 13.82 1.47
CA ALA A 283 15.85 12.59 2.12
C ALA A 283 14.83 12.07 3.13
N PHE A 284 14.22 12.97 3.92
CA PHE A 284 13.15 12.65 4.85
C PHE A 284 11.97 12.02 4.12
N GLY A 285 11.45 12.66 3.06
CA GLY A 285 10.29 12.15 2.32
C GLY A 285 10.53 10.78 1.69
N ILE A 286 11.72 10.52 1.16
CA ILE A 286 12.10 9.19 0.66
C ILE A 286 12.10 8.16 1.80
N ALA A 287 12.72 8.50 2.93
CA ALA A 287 12.77 7.64 4.12
C ALA A 287 11.40 7.48 4.79
N ASP A 288 10.48 8.39 4.55
CA ASP A 288 9.12 8.39 5.06
C ASP A 288 8.26 7.37 4.33
N ASP A 289 8.32 7.32 3.00
CA ASP A 289 7.72 6.25 2.18
C ASP A 289 8.23 4.84 2.57
N MET A 290 9.43 4.76 3.17
CA MET A 290 10.01 3.49 3.65
C MET A 290 9.45 3.07 5.02
N GLN A 291 9.05 4.03 5.86
CA GLN A 291 8.83 3.80 7.29
C GLN A 291 7.37 3.69 7.65
N VAL A 292 7.00 2.74 8.50
CA VAL A 292 5.81 2.84 9.35
C VAL A 292 5.69 4.24 10.00
N ILE A 293 4.83 5.13 9.49
CA ILE A 293 4.52 6.37 10.20
C ILE A 293 3.39 6.11 11.18
N GLY A 294 3.80 5.62 12.32
CA GLY A 294 3.11 5.89 13.57
C GLY A 294 4.14 6.27 14.59
N GLN A 295 4.56 7.55 14.62
CA GLN A 295 4.85 8.26 15.86
C GLN A 295 5.23 9.72 15.62
N GLY A 296 4.70 10.62 16.46
CA GLY A 296 5.26 11.97 16.61
C GLY A 296 4.31 13.12 17.00
N PHE A 297 2.99 12.92 17.07
CA PHE A 297 2.08 13.92 17.67
C PHE A 297 0.88 13.30 18.39
N CYS A 298 1.07 12.10 18.97
CA CYS A 298 0.06 11.43 19.80
C CYS A 298 0.44 11.42 21.29
N PHE A 299 1.45 12.18 21.70
CA PHE A 299 1.98 12.15 23.08
C PHE A 299 1.41 13.24 24.02
N ILE A 300 0.39 14.01 23.62
CA ILE A 300 -0.32 14.89 24.57
C ILE A 300 -1.82 14.60 24.74
N ILE A 301 -2.47 13.75 23.95
CA ILE A 301 -3.85 13.33 24.24
C ILE A 301 -4.01 11.84 24.00
N LYS A 302 -3.78 11.05 25.05
CA LYS A 302 -4.49 9.79 25.26
C LYS A 302 -5.96 10.17 25.53
N LEU A 303 -6.81 9.95 24.54
CA LEU A 303 -8.21 9.47 24.61
C LEU A 303 -9.03 10.03 23.43
N PHE A 304 -9.69 9.11 22.74
CA PHE A 304 -10.79 9.28 21.77
C PHE A 304 -10.48 9.55 20.28
N LEU A 305 -10.90 8.55 19.50
CA LEU A 305 -11.09 8.44 18.04
C LEU A 305 -9.82 8.16 17.21
N SER A 306 -9.78 6.94 16.66
CA SER A 306 -8.69 6.28 15.93
C SER A 306 -7.91 7.19 14.96
N PRO A 307 -6.56 7.18 14.99
CA PRO A 307 -5.77 7.83 13.95
C PRO A 307 -5.78 7.00 12.64
N PRO A 308 -5.60 7.61 11.46
CA PRO A 308 -5.59 6.89 10.19
C PRO A 308 -4.37 5.97 10.10
N CYS A 309 -4.61 4.67 9.89
CA CYS A 309 -3.57 3.68 9.66
C CYS A 309 -2.88 3.95 8.31
N ARG A 310 -1.78 4.71 8.32
CA ARG A 310 -0.90 4.84 7.16
C ARG A 310 0.07 3.67 7.18
N TYR A 311 -0.02 2.86 6.15
CA TYR A 311 0.98 1.86 5.83
C TYR A 311 2.00 2.54 4.93
N GLU A 312 3.26 2.21 5.16
CA GLU A 312 4.39 2.55 4.31
C GLU A 312 5.17 1.25 4.08
N ALA A 313 6.29 1.29 3.34
CA ALA A 313 6.91 0.05 2.86
C ALA A 313 7.28 -0.95 3.97
N GLY A 314 7.75 -0.47 5.13
CA GLY A 314 8.05 -1.30 6.30
C GLY A 314 6.83 -2.02 6.88
N LEU A 315 5.68 -1.34 6.97
CA LEU A 315 4.45 -1.97 7.49
C LEU A 315 3.86 -2.93 6.47
N LEU A 316 3.92 -2.58 5.19
CA LEU A 316 3.53 -3.46 4.10
C LEU A 316 4.37 -4.73 4.11
N PHE A 317 5.68 -4.61 4.34
CA PHE A 317 6.58 -5.75 4.51
C PHE A 317 6.16 -6.63 5.68
N ALA A 318 6.00 -6.05 6.88
CA ALA A 318 5.57 -6.80 8.06
C ALA A 318 4.22 -7.49 7.83
N TYR A 319 3.25 -6.77 7.25
CA TYR A 319 1.93 -7.31 6.95
C TYR A 319 1.99 -8.53 6.02
N LEU A 320 2.75 -8.44 4.92
CA LEU A 320 2.87 -9.53 3.96
C LEU A 320 3.76 -10.67 4.44
N ALA A 321 4.68 -10.41 5.38
CA ALA A 321 5.49 -11.44 6.01
C ALA A 321 4.75 -12.21 7.11
N VAL A 322 3.72 -11.61 7.72
CA VAL A 322 2.97 -12.23 8.83
C VAL A 322 1.61 -12.77 8.38
N VAL A 323 0.75 -11.94 7.81
CA VAL A 323 -0.67 -12.27 7.62
C VAL A 323 -0.90 -13.48 6.69
N PRO A 324 -0.20 -13.64 5.55
CA PRO A 324 -0.35 -14.83 4.71
C PRO A 324 0.08 -16.14 5.37
N PHE A 325 0.82 -16.10 6.48
CA PHE A 325 1.35 -17.28 7.16
C PHE A 325 0.61 -17.63 8.45
N CYS A 326 -0.27 -16.76 8.95
CA CYS A 326 -1.08 -17.00 10.13
C CYS A 326 -2.54 -17.27 9.77
N GLU A 327 -3.31 -17.72 10.76
CA GLU A 327 -4.75 -17.94 10.60
C GLU A 327 -5.50 -16.61 10.52
N ALA A 328 -6.61 -16.62 9.77
CA ALA A 328 -7.52 -15.49 9.71
C ALA A 328 -8.04 -15.14 11.12
N GLY A 329 -8.01 -13.85 11.46
CA GLY A 329 -8.44 -13.33 12.76
C GLY A 329 -7.34 -13.29 13.83
N VAL A 330 -6.17 -13.89 13.60
CA VAL A 330 -5.03 -13.78 14.53
C VAL A 330 -4.32 -12.44 14.39
N MET A 331 -4.05 -12.04 13.15
CA MET A 331 -3.37 -10.79 12.83
C MET A 331 -4.09 -10.07 11.70
N ASP A 332 -4.39 -8.80 11.92
CA ASP A 332 -4.81 -7.87 10.89
C ASP A 332 -3.82 -6.70 10.81
N SER A 333 -4.05 -5.82 9.86
CA SER A 333 -3.15 -4.73 9.56
C SER A 333 -3.02 -3.72 10.72
N ILE A 334 -4.13 -3.40 11.40
CA ILE A 334 -4.18 -2.46 12.54
C ILE A 334 -3.57 -3.09 13.78
N SER A 335 -3.89 -4.35 14.03
CA SER A 335 -3.36 -5.13 15.15
C SER A 335 -1.84 -5.25 15.05
N LEU A 336 -1.32 -5.54 13.84
CA LEU A 336 0.13 -5.61 13.61
C LEU A 336 0.81 -4.26 13.84
N GLN A 337 0.21 -3.18 13.32
CA GLN A 337 0.71 -1.82 13.53
C GLN A 337 0.82 -1.49 15.01
N ARG A 338 -0.28 -1.66 15.77
CA ARG A 338 -0.32 -1.39 17.21
C ARG A 338 0.69 -2.23 17.97
N LEU A 339 0.82 -3.50 17.61
CA LEU A 339 1.75 -4.41 18.26
C LEU A 339 3.20 -3.94 18.09
N LEU A 340 3.62 -3.64 16.86
CA LEU A 340 4.98 -3.20 16.59
C LEU A 340 5.26 -1.80 17.14
N GLU A 341 4.37 -0.83 16.92
CA GLU A 341 4.61 0.57 17.29
C GLU A 341 4.33 0.88 18.76
N SER A 342 3.21 0.36 19.30
CA SER A 342 2.71 0.76 20.62
C SER A 342 3.14 -0.22 21.71
N THR A 343 3.05 -1.52 21.43
CA THR A 343 3.38 -2.55 22.43
C THR A 343 4.89 -2.77 22.52
N PHE A 344 5.55 -3.05 21.40
CA PHE A 344 6.99 -3.32 21.37
C PHE A 344 7.85 -2.09 21.08
N GLN A 345 7.25 -0.96 20.73
CA GLN A 345 7.98 0.29 20.45
C GLN A 345 9.13 0.10 19.45
N LEU A 346 8.87 -0.71 18.41
CA LEU A 346 9.79 -1.09 17.34
C LEU A 346 10.99 -1.97 17.78
N ASP A 347 10.92 -2.57 18.97
CA ASP A 347 11.79 -3.68 19.39
C ASP A 347 11.35 -4.98 18.70
N LEU A 348 12.04 -5.33 17.62
CA LEU A 348 11.70 -6.52 16.83
C LEU A 348 12.22 -7.82 17.44
N GLU A 349 13.19 -7.77 18.35
CA GLU A 349 13.62 -8.97 19.08
C GLU A 349 12.51 -9.41 20.04
N ALA A 350 11.97 -8.47 20.83
CA ALA A 350 10.82 -8.72 21.69
C ALA A 350 9.58 -9.17 20.89
N ALA A 351 9.34 -8.54 19.73
CA ALA A 351 8.23 -8.94 18.85
C ALA A 351 8.41 -10.35 18.28
N ARG A 352 9.65 -10.73 17.93
CA ARG A 352 9.99 -12.08 17.46
C ARG A 352 9.75 -13.13 18.54
N ASP A 353 10.17 -12.88 19.78
CA ASP A 353 9.95 -13.79 20.91
C ASP A 353 8.46 -13.97 21.23
N TYR A 354 7.69 -12.88 21.14
CA TYR A 354 6.24 -12.95 21.23
C TYR A 354 5.62 -13.80 20.11
N PHE A 355 6.05 -13.64 18.86
CA PHE A 355 5.57 -14.46 17.75
C PHE A 355 5.98 -15.92 17.86
N LEU A 356 7.17 -16.21 18.40
CA LEU A 356 7.62 -17.58 18.66
C LEU A 356 6.79 -18.29 19.73
N SER A 357 6.22 -17.52 20.67
CA SER A 357 5.40 -18.06 21.76
C SER A 357 3.97 -18.41 21.31
N ASP A 358 3.55 -18.02 20.11
CA ASP A 358 2.24 -18.33 19.54
C ASP A 358 2.38 -19.23 18.30
N ASP A 359 1.98 -20.50 18.44
CA ASP A 359 2.03 -21.50 17.36
C ASP A 359 1.34 -21.05 16.07
N ARG A 360 0.37 -20.12 16.15
CA ARG A 360 -0.35 -19.58 14.98
C ARG A 360 0.50 -18.62 14.14
N LEU A 361 1.61 -18.12 14.70
CA LEU A 361 2.55 -17.18 14.07
C LEU A 361 3.88 -17.82 13.69
N LEU A 362 4.11 -19.07 14.10
CA LEU A 362 5.39 -19.76 13.92
C LEU A 362 5.88 -19.81 12.46
N GLU A 363 4.98 -20.01 11.48
CA GLU A 363 5.37 -20.01 10.06
C GLU A 363 5.81 -18.64 9.55
N ALA A 364 5.28 -17.54 10.11
CA ALA A 364 5.75 -16.20 9.83
C ALA A 364 7.16 -15.98 10.38
N VAL A 365 7.43 -16.46 11.60
CA VAL A 365 8.79 -16.38 12.19
C VAL A 365 9.78 -17.17 11.36
N LYS A 366 9.46 -18.42 10.99
CA LYS A 366 10.31 -19.25 10.12
C LYS A 366 10.58 -18.58 8.76
N PHE A 367 9.62 -17.82 8.24
CA PHE A 367 9.81 -17.07 7.01
C PHE A 367 10.78 -15.90 7.20
N LEU A 368 10.63 -15.11 8.27
CA LEU A 368 11.53 -13.99 8.58
C LEU A 368 12.93 -14.44 9.04
N ASP A 369 13.04 -15.64 9.60
CA ASP A 369 14.31 -16.27 10.02
C ASP A 369 15.14 -16.81 8.83
N LEU A 370 14.60 -16.83 7.61
CA LEU A 370 15.36 -17.27 6.43
C LEU A 370 16.65 -16.47 6.26
N GLY A 371 17.75 -17.19 5.96
CA GLY A 371 19.07 -16.57 5.80
C GLY A 371 19.63 -16.00 7.10
N ASP A 372 19.43 -16.73 8.20
CA ASP A 372 19.89 -16.39 9.55
C ASP A 372 19.31 -15.04 10.03
N GLY A 373 17.98 -14.96 10.08
CA GLY A 373 17.28 -13.76 10.56
C GLY A 373 17.23 -12.59 9.56
N ALA A 374 17.51 -12.82 8.28
CA ALA A 374 17.62 -11.73 7.29
C ALA A 374 16.31 -10.93 7.12
N GLY A 375 15.15 -11.55 7.31
CA GLY A 375 13.86 -10.85 7.24
C GLY A 375 13.66 -9.89 8.40
N TRP A 376 14.07 -10.29 9.61
CA TRP A 376 14.03 -9.46 10.81
C TRP A 376 15.02 -8.30 10.73
N GLU A 377 16.25 -8.56 10.29
CA GLU A 377 17.27 -7.53 10.06
C GLU A 377 16.77 -6.46 9.09
N LEU A 378 16.19 -6.87 7.96
CA LEU A 378 15.64 -5.96 6.97
C LEU A 378 14.48 -5.14 7.56
N LEU A 379 13.56 -5.79 8.27
CA LEU A 379 12.44 -5.10 8.90
C LEU A 379 12.95 -4.07 9.93
N GLN A 380 13.94 -4.42 10.76
CA GLN A 380 14.52 -3.50 11.73
C GLN A 380 15.12 -2.26 11.06
N ALA A 381 15.83 -2.47 9.94
CA ALA A 381 16.41 -1.37 9.16
C ALA A 381 15.33 -0.46 8.55
N MET A 382 14.26 -1.04 8.01
CA MET A 382 13.13 -0.28 7.43
C MET A 382 12.36 0.51 8.49
N LEU A 383 12.26 -0.02 9.72
CA LEU A 383 11.55 0.60 10.84
C LEU A 383 12.41 1.50 11.71
N ASN A 384 13.63 1.86 11.27
CA ASN A 384 14.53 2.66 12.09
C ASN A 384 13.91 4.02 12.46
N PRO A 385 13.89 4.41 13.75
CA PRO A 385 13.38 5.72 14.15
C PRO A 385 14.12 6.89 13.49
N ASP A 386 15.43 6.77 13.28
CA ASP A 386 16.22 7.76 12.56
C ASP A 386 16.06 7.56 11.05
N PHE A 387 15.37 8.51 10.40
CA PHE A 387 15.12 8.49 8.96
C PHE A 387 16.41 8.42 8.13
N ARG A 388 17.54 8.93 8.66
CA ARG A 388 18.84 8.92 7.98
C ARG A 388 19.46 7.53 7.91
N ARG A 389 19.03 6.61 8.77
CA ARG A 389 19.53 5.23 8.84
C ARG A 389 18.67 4.25 8.06
N ARG A 390 17.55 4.71 7.48
CA ARG A 390 16.65 3.85 6.72
C ARG A 390 17.25 3.51 5.36
N PRO A 391 17.10 2.27 4.89
CA PRO A 391 17.56 1.89 3.58
C PRO A 391 16.72 2.56 2.49
N THR A 392 17.32 2.85 1.34
CA THR A 392 16.58 3.24 0.14
C THR A 392 15.84 2.04 -0.45
N ALA A 393 14.84 2.27 -1.30
CA ALA A 393 14.15 1.20 -2.01
C ALA A 393 15.11 0.30 -2.80
N GLU A 394 16.13 0.88 -3.44
CA GLU A 394 17.18 0.14 -4.15
C GLU A 394 18.02 -0.74 -3.20
N ALA A 395 18.39 -0.22 -2.02
CA ALA A 395 19.11 -1.02 -1.02
C ALA A 395 18.26 -2.21 -0.52
N ILE A 396 16.95 -2.01 -0.36
CA ILE A 396 16.02 -3.09 0.01
C ILE A 396 15.97 -4.17 -1.07
N LEU A 397 15.88 -3.79 -2.36
CA LEU A 397 15.82 -4.75 -3.47
C LEU A 397 17.06 -5.66 -3.57
N ASN A 398 18.20 -5.12 -3.15
CA ASN A 398 19.50 -5.79 -3.12
C ASN A 398 19.77 -6.55 -1.80
N HIS A 399 18.90 -6.42 -0.79
CA HIS A 399 19.05 -7.13 0.47
C HIS A 399 18.93 -8.66 0.29
N ARG A 400 19.75 -9.44 1.02
CA ARG A 400 19.82 -10.92 0.87
C ARG A 400 18.47 -11.61 0.98
N PHE A 401 17.62 -11.16 1.90
CA PHE A 401 16.24 -11.64 2.05
C PHE A 401 15.41 -11.44 0.78
N MET A 402 15.54 -10.26 0.15
CA MET A 402 14.73 -9.86 -1.00
C MET A 402 15.19 -10.51 -2.29
N THR A 403 16.47 -10.86 -2.44
CA THR A 403 16.97 -11.53 -3.66
C THR A 403 16.44 -12.95 -3.82
N GLY A 404 15.85 -13.53 -2.77
CA GLY A 404 15.41 -14.92 -2.77
C GLY A 404 16.57 -15.92 -2.71
N SER A 405 17.81 -15.46 -2.46
CA SER A 405 18.98 -16.33 -2.25
C SER A 405 18.83 -17.23 -1.02
N VAL A 406 17.89 -16.90 -0.13
CA VAL A 406 17.61 -17.58 1.14
C VAL A 406 16.47 -18.61 1.04
N LEU A 407 15.89 -18.84 -0.16
CA LEU A 407 14.71 -19.70 -0.41
C LEU A 407 15.00 -21.12 -0.92
#